data_AF-A0A4Y3FNT7-F1
#
_entry.id   AF-A0A4Y3FNT7-F1
#
_cell.length_a   1.000
_cell.length_b   1.000
_cell.length_c   1.000
_cell.angle_alpha   90.00
_cell.angle_beta   90.00
_cell.angle_gamma   90.00
#
_symmetry.space_group_name_H-M   'P 1'
#
loop_
_entity.id
_entity.type
_entity.pdbx_description
1 polymer ?
#
loop_
_entity_poly.entity_id
_entity_poly.type
_entity_poly.pdbx_seq_one_letter_code
_entity_poly.pdbx_strand_id
1 'polypeptide(L)'
;MDLGLVEIIDGICCQKSFVEGPYLGKCLTVWTINRVIDPESCTQLENWVPSTDLPLLAGIDSELFTKDAFLSSLDFICYHDLSSNRVVDHTATIDDTLYQHWRHYHPLSPSDTETVAYDLTSMLFYGVTRPLAELGYNTKGVKRRQVNLALLASK
;
A
#
# COMPACT_ATOMS: atom_id res chain seq x y z
N MET A 1 0.04 13.14 -15.60
CA MET A 1 1.02 13.50 -14.56
C MET A 1 1.24 12.23 -13.77
N ASP A 2 2.48 11.74 -13.77
CA ASP A 2 2.83 10.47 -13.15
C ASP A 2 3.15 10.71 -11.68
N LEU A 3 2.59 9.91 -10.78
CA LEU A 3 2.82 10.01 -9.33
C LEU A 3 4.09 9.27 -8.89
N GLY A 4 4.74 8.54 -9.80
CA GLY A 4 5.97 7.79 -9.51
C GLY A 4 5.78 6.65 -8.50
N LEU A 5 4.53 6.24 -8.25
CA LEU A 5 4.17 5.27 -7.21
C LEU A 5 4.92 3.95 -7.39
N VAL A 6 4.99 3.45 -8.62
CA VAL A 6 5.64 2.18 -8.94
C VAL A 6 7.13 2.26 -8.65
N GLU A 7 7.79 3.30 -9.17
CA GLU A 7 9.24 3.51 -9.06
C GLU A 7 9.67 3.74 -7.61
N ILE A 8 8.87 4.47 -6.83
CA ILE A 8 9.14 4.71 -5.41
C ILE A 8 9.02 3.43 -4.60
N ILE A 9 7.93 2.68 -4.77
CA ILE A 9 7.69 1.44 -4.04
C ILE A 9 8.76 0.40 -4.38
N ASP A 10 9.00 0.15 -5.67
CA ASP A 10 10.01 -0.80 -6.12
C ASP A 10 11.41 -0.34 -5.67
N GLY A 11 11.67 0.97 -5.79
CA GLY A 11 12.90 1.59 -5.38
C GLY A 11 13.18 1.48 -3.89
N ILE A 12 12.18 1.34 -3.02
CA ILE A 12 12.38 1.17 -1.57
C ILE A 12 12.44 -0.32 -1.20
N CYS A 13 11.54 -1.13 -1.75
CA CYS A 13 11.33 -2.50 -1.31
C CYS A 13 12.28 -3.51 -1.98
N CYS A 14 12.79 -3.21 -3.18
CA CYS A 14 13.55 -4.17 -3.99
C CYS A 14 15.07 -3.90 -4.05
N GLN A 15 15.62 -2.98 -3.23
CA GLN A 15 16.98 -2.43 -3.35
C GLN A 15 18.16 -3.42 -3.34
N LYS A 16 17.98 -4.71 -3.05
CA LYS A 16 19.09 -5.70 -2.96
C LYS A 16 18.83 -7.06 -3.59
N SER A 17 17.71 -7.24 -4.25
CA SER A 17 17.42 -8.51 -4.91
C SER A 17 16.71 -8.18 -6.21
N PHE A 18 17.31 -8.60 -7.32
CA PHE A 18 16.53 -9.00 -8.48
C PHE A 18 15.59 -10.11 -8.00
N VAL A 19 14.49 -9.74 -7.35
CA VAL A 19 13.42 -10.67 -7.07
C VAL A 19 12.76 -10.87 -8.42
N GLU A 20 12.87 -12.08 -8.96
CA GLU A 20 12.06 -12.49 -10.10
C GLU A 20 10.59 -12.36 -9.70
N GLY A 21 9.97 -11.27 -10.16
CA GLY A 21 8.60 -10.88 -9.82
C GLY A 21 8.32 -9.46 -10.33
N PRO A 22 7.85 -9.26 -11.57
CA PRO A 22 7.95 -7.96 -12.24
C PRO A 22 7.01 -6.83 -11.78
N TYR A 23 6.36 -6.93 -10.61
CA TYR A 23 5.09 -6.20 -10.43
C TYR A 23 4.78 -5.64 -9.04
N LEU A 24 5.68 -5.57 -8.07
CA LEU A 24 5.34 -5.11 -6.71
C LEU A 24 4.65 -3.73 -6.70
N GLY A 25 5.33 -2.70 -7.20
CA GLY A 25 4.80 -1.34 -7.26
C GLY A 25 3.52 -1.26 -8.09
N LYS A 26 3.43 -2.01 -9.18
CA LYS A 26 2.23 -2.07 -10.03
C LYS A 26 1.04 -2.76 -9.34
N CYS A 27 1.26 -3.88 -8.67
CA CYS A 27 0.25 -4.60 -7.91
C CYS A 27 -0.30 -3.74 -6.76
N LEU A 28 0.58 -3.08 -6.01
CA LEU A 28 0.19 -2.18 -4.93
C LEU A 28 -0.50 -0.91 -5.46
N THR A 29 -0.13 -0.43 -6.64
CA THR A 29 -0.84 0.67 -7.31
C THR A 29 -2.25 0.26 -7.73
N VAL A 30 -2.41 -0.90 -8.39
CA VAL A 30 -3.72 -1.44 -8.76
C VAL A 30 -4.60 -1.64 -7.53
N TRP A 31 -4.02 -2.11 -6.42
CA TRP A 31 -4.76 -2.24 -5.16
C TRP A 31 -5.15 -0.88 -4.57
N THR A 32 -4.27 0.11 -4.62
CA THR A 32 -4.59 1.46 -4.17
C THR A 32 -5.76 2.03 -4.97
N ILE A 33 -5.77 1.82 -6.30
CA ILE A 33 -6.89 2.23 -7.16
C ILE A 33 -8.17 1.48 -6.79
N ASN A 34 -8.10 0.16 -6.60
CA ASN A 34 -9.22 -0.64 -6.11
C ASN A 34 -9.82 -0.05 -4.83
N ARG A 35 -8.95 0.29 -3.86
CA ARG A 35 -9.39 0.80 -2.56
C ARG A 35 -10.12 2.14 -2.67
N VAL A 36 -9.73 2.98 -3.63
CA VAL A 36 -10.36 4.28 -3.88
C VAL A 36 -11.70 4.12 -4.60
N ILE A 37 -11.80 3.18 -5.54
CA ILE A 37 -12.99 3.03 -6.40
C ILE A 37 -14.06 2.14 -5.76
N ASP A 38 -13.65 1.01 -5.18
CA ASP A 38 -14.54 -0.01 -4.62
C ASP A 38 -13.93 -0.62 -3.35
N PRO A 39 -14.05 0.08 -2.20
CA PRO A 39 -13.44 -0.36 -0.95
C PRO A 39 -13.98 -1.70 -0.40
N GLU A 40 -15.16 -2.15 -0.84
CA GLU A 40 -15.75 -3.43 -0.40
C GLU A 40 -15.10 -4.63 -1.12
N SER A 41 -14.68 -4.42 -2.37
CA SER A 41 -14.01 -5.43 -3.20
C SER A 41 -12.58 -5.78 -2.76
N CYS A 42 -11.98 -5.08 -1.79
CA CYS A 42 -10.68 -5.43 -1.19
C CYS A 42 -10.62 -6.86 -0.63
N THR A 43 -11.77 -7.50 -0.40
CA THR A 43 -11.87 -8.92 0.03
C THR A 43 -11.91 -9.91 -1.14
N GLN A 44 -12.02 -9.44 -2.38
CA GLN A 44 -12.22 -10.22 -3.60
C GLN A 44 -11.38 -9.68 -4.78
N LEU A 45 -10.18 -9.17 -4.50
CA LEU A 45 -9.30 -8.55 -5.50
C LEU A 45 -9.05 -9.47 -6.70
N GLU A 46 -8.87 -10.77 -6.46
CA GLU A 46 -8.68 -11.78 -7.52
C GLU A 46 -9.83 -11.87 -8.52
N ASN A 47 -11.05 -11.47 -8.12
CA ASN A 47 -12.23 -11.48 -8.98
C ASN A 47 -12.52 -10.09 -9.55
N TRP A 48 -12.25 -9.04 -8.77
CA TRP A 48 -12.53 -7.67 -9.18
C TRP A 48 -11.53 -7.16 -10.22
N VAL A 49 -10.22 -7.36 -10.01
CA VAL A 49 -9.19 -6.81 -10.89
C VAL A 49 -9.35 -7.29 -12.35
N PRO A 50 -9.60 -8.58 -12.64
CA PRO A 50 -9.83 -9.06 -14.02
C PRO A 50 -11.07 -8.50 -14.70
N SER A 51 -12.04 -7.96 -13.94
CA SER A 51 -13.25 -7.35 -14.50
C SER A 51 -13.08 -5.88 -14.89
N THR A 52 -11.88 -5.33 -14.72
CA THR A 52 -11.53 -3.93 -15.04
C THR A 52 -10.45 -3.87 -16.13
N ASP A 53 -10.21 -2.67 -16.68
CA ASP A 53 -9.09 -2.42 -17.60
C ASP A 53 -7.73 -2.26 -16.88
N LEU A 54 -7.69 -2.36 -15.54
CA LEU A 54 -6.46 -2.15 -14.77
C LEU A 54 -5.31 -3.12 -15.10
N PRO A 55 -5.54 -4.41 -15.37
CA PRO A 55 -4.48 -5.32 -15.84
C PRO A 55 -3.82 -4.82 -17.13
N LEU A 56 -4.65 -4.39 -18.10
CA LEU A 56 -4.18 -3.84 -19.38
C LEU A 56 -3.37 -2.55 -19.16
N LEU A 57 -3.87 -1.64 -18.33
CA LEU A 57 -3.19 -0.38 -18.01
C LEU A 57 -1.88 -0.60 -17.24
N ALA A 58 -1.82 -1.61 -16.39
CA ALA A 58 -0.60 -1.98 -15.67
C ALA A 58 0.40 -2.76 -16.56
N GLY A 59 -0.06 -3.28 -17.71
CA GLY A 59 0.71 -4.17 -18.56
C GLY A 59 1.01 -5.52 -17.88
N ILE A 60 0.05 -6.02 -17.10
CA ILE A 60 0.13 -7.28 -16.35
C ILE A 60 -1.03 -8.16 -16.80
N ASP A 61 -0.74 -9.43 -17.04
CA ASP A 61 -1.79 -10.42 -17.30
C ASP A 61 -2.77 -10.48 -16.11
N SER A 62 -4.07 -10.47 -16.38
CA SER A 62 -5.10 -10.49 -15.34
C SER A 62 -5.00 -11.73 -14.45
N GLU A 63 -4.52 -12.86 -14.99
CA GLU A 63 -4.31 -14.11 -14.26
C GLU A 63 -3.23 -14.00 -13.17
N LEU A 64 -2.34 -13.01 -13.25
CA LEU A 64 -1.28 -12.80 -12.27
C LEU A 64 -1.76 -12.06 -11.01
N PHE A 65 -2.96 -11.45 -11.05
CA PHE A 65 -3.58 -10.81 -9.88
C PHE A 65 -4.26 -11.85 -8.99
N THR A 66 -3.46 -12.71 -8.39
CA THR A 66 -3.93 -13.69 -7.42
C THR A 66 -3.89 -13.12 -6.00
N LYS A 67 -4.67 -13.72 -5.10
CA LYS A 67 -4.58 -13.44 -3.67
C LYS A 67 -3.16 -13.60 -3.13
N ASP A 68 -2.43 -14.60 -3.60
CA ASP A 68 -1.07 -14.88 -3.15
C ASP A 68 -0.10 -13.83 -3.67
N ALA A 69 -0.25 -13.36 -4.91
CA ALA A 69 0.53 -12.24 -5.44
C ALA A 69 0.29 -10.96 -4.61
N PHE A 70 -0.97 -10.74 -4.21
CA PHE A 70 -1.36 -9.63 -3.35
C PHE A 70 -0.72 -9.71 -1.95
N LEU A 71 -0.86 -10.84 -1.26
CA LEU A 71 -0.27 -11.03 0.07
C LEU A 71 1.26 -11.00 0.03
N SER A 72 1.87 -11.60 -1.00
CA SER A 72 3.31 -11.54 -1.20
C SER A 72 3.78 -10.10 -1.41
N SER A 73 2.98 -9.26 -2.07
CA SER A 73 3.30 -7.84 -2.24
C SER A 73 3.35 -7.09 -0.91
N LEU A 74 2.45 -7.42 0.03
CA LEU A 74 2.46 -6.86 1.38
C LEU A 74 3.69 -7.30 2.20
N ASP A 75 4.14 -8.53 1.99
CA ASP A 75 5.34 -9.05 2.65
C ASP A 75 6.61 -8.29 2.21
N PHE A 76 6.63 -7.62 1.06
CA PHE A 76 7.75 -6.73 0.70
C PHE A 76 7.73 -5.38 1.43
N ILE A 77 6.56 -4.95 1.93
CA ILE A 77 6.41 -3.69 2.65
C ILE A 77 6.79 -3.85 4.12
N CYS A 78 6.33 -4.94 4.75
CA CYS A 78 6.60 -5.20 6.15
C CYS A 78 6.85 -6.70 6.37
N TYR A 79 8.08 -7.06 6.76
CA TYR A 79 8.49 -8.44 6.97
C TYR A 79 9.40 -8.60 8.18
N HIS A 80 9.54 -9.84 8.61
CA HIS A 80 10.53 -10.22 9.61
C HIS A 80 11.82 -10.65 8.92
N ASP A 81 12.86 -9.81 8.98
CA ASP A 81 14.19 -10.14 8.50
C ASP A 81 14.84 -11.15 9.45
N LEU A 82 15.00 -12.39 8.95
CA LEU A 82 15.59 -13.49 9.70
C LEU A 82 17.08 -13.29 9.97
N SER A 83 17.78 -12.50 9.13
CA SER A 83 19.22 -12.30 9.27
C SER A 83 19.56 -11.34 10.43
N SER A 84 18.77 -10.28 10.60
CA SER A 84 18.91 -9.34 11.71
C SER A 84 17.96 -9.62 12.89
N ASN A 85 17.04 -10.58 12.74
CA ASN A 85 15.99 -10.93 13.69
C ASN A 85 15.16 -9.71 14.13
N ARG A 86 14.75 -8.90 13.14
CA ARG A 86 13.98 -7.66 13.34
C ARG A 86 12.85 -7.57 12.33
N VAL A 87 11.81 -6.85 12.70
CA VAL A 87 10.78 -6.42 11.76
C VAL A 87 11.34 -5.24 10.96
N VAL A 88 11.32 -5.37 9.65
CA VAL A 88 11.55 -4.30 8.69
C VAL A 88 10.20 -3.82 8.22
N ASP A 89 9.95 -2.52 8.39
CA ASP A 89 8.72 -1.86 7.94
C ASP A 89 9.10 -0.65 7.08
N HIS A 90 8.72 -0.69 5.81
CA HIS A 90 8.99 0.35 4.83
C HIS A 90 7.88 1.39 4.72
N THR A 91 6.75 1.23 5.45
CA THR A 91 5.57 2.08 5.32
C THR A 91 5.90 3.56 5.47
N ALA A 92 6.57 3.95 6.56
CA ALA A 92 6.93 5.34 6.82
C ALA A 92 7.85 5.93 5.73
N THR A 93 8.82 5.14 5.25
CA THR A 93 9.73 5.57 4.19
C THR A 93 9.00 5.77 2.86
N ILE A 94 8.05 4.89 2.54
CA ILE A 94 7.22 5.01 1.33
C ILE A 94 6.36 6.27 1.42
N ASP A 95 5.65 6.47 2.53
CA ASP A 95 4.79 7.63 2.76
C ASP A 95 5.57 8.95 2.66
N ASP A 96 6.72 9.04 3.35
CA ASP A 96 7.59 10.21 3.30
C ASP A 96 8.10 10.46 1.87
N THR A 97 8.52 9.41 1.15
CA THR A 97 9.06 9.56 -0.20
C THR A 97 7.98 10.01 -1.19
N LEU A 98 6.77 9.45 -1.11
CA LEU A 98 5.63 9.89 -1.91
C LEU A 98 5.27 11.35 -1.63
N TYR A 99 5.23 11.73 -0.36
CA TYR A 99 4.96 13.11 0.04
C TYR A 99 6.02 14.08 -0.48
N GLN A 100 7.31 13.76 -0.31
CA GLN A 100 8.41 14.61 -0.79
C GLN A 100 8.39 14.72 -2.32
N HIS A 101 8.11 13.62 -3.02
CA HIS A 101 7.96 13.61 -4.48
C HIS A 101 6.82 14.56 -4.91
N TRP A 102 5.66 14.47 -4.26
CA TRP A 102 4.54 15.36 -4.52
C TRP A 102 4.88 16.84 -4.26
N ARG A 103 5.49 17.17 -3.12
CA ARG A 103 5.87 18.57 -2.79
C ARG A 103 6.97 19.13 -3.69
N HIS A 104 7.83 18.28 -4.25
CA HIS A 104 8.82 18.70 -5.24
C HIS A 104 8.14 19.27 -6.50
N TYR A 105 7.10 18.60 -7.01
CA TYR A 105 6.37 19.05 -8.20
C TYR A 105 5.23 20.03 -7.88
N HIS A 106 4.76 20.05 -6.63
CA HIS A 106 3.69 20.91 -6.14
C HIS A 106 4.12 21.65 -4.88
N PRO A 107 5.11 22.57 -4.98
CA PRO A 107 5.60 23.31 -3.83
C PRO A 107 4.52 24.23 -3.27
N LEU A 108 4.45 24.32 -1.95
CA LEU A 108 3.60 25.30 -1.28
C LEU A 108 4.17 26.71 -1.48
N SER A 109 3.29 27.70 -1.62
CA SER A 109 3.74 29.09 -1.61
C SER A 109 4.31 29.43 -0.24
N PRO A 110 5.30 30.32 -0.12
CA PRO A 110 5.85 30.72 1.18
C PRO A 110 4.83 31.31 2.16
N SER A 111 3.69 31.79 1.65
CA SER A 111 2.57 32.32 2.43
C SER A 111 1.54 31.26 2.84
N ASP A 112 1.61 30.06 2.28
CA ASP A 112 0.63 29.00 2.52
C ASP A 112 1.05 28.17 3.72
N THR A 113 0.14 27.99 4.68
CA THR A 113 0.30 26.98 5.73
C THR A 113 -0.12 25.63 5.19
N GLU A 114 0.75 24.63 5.37
CA GLU A 114 0.40 23.26 5.02
C GLU A 114 -0.86 22.82 5.79
N THR A 115 -1.91 22.53 5.03
CA THR A 115 -3.18 22.04 5.57
C THR A 115 -3.36 20.63 5.11
N VAL A 116 -3.30 19.72 6.07
CA VAL A 116 -3.46 18.29 5.85
C VAL A 116 -4.84 17.87 6.32
N ALA A 117 -5.70 17.46 5.39
CA ALA A 117 -6.91 16.72 5.71
C ALA A 117 -6.55 15.23 5.74
N TYR A 118 -6.94 14.52 6.80
CA TYR A 118 -6.76 13.08 6.86
C TYR A 118 -8.05 12.36 7.24
N ASP A 119 -8.29 11.20 6.63
CA ASP A 119 -9.32 10.26 7.04
C ASP A 119 -8.69 8.97 7.55
N LEU A 120 -9.13 8.50 8.71
CA LEU A 120 -8.65 7.26 9.32
C LEU A 120 -9.70 6.17 9.15
N THR A 121 -9.42 5.20 8.29
CA THR A 121 -10.25 4.01 8.15
C THR A 121 -9.56 2.81 8.81
N SER A 122 -10.20 2.21 9.81
CA SER A 122 -9.73 0.96 10.41
C SER A 122 -10.12 -0.24 9.54
N MET A 123 -9.13 -1.01 9.11
CA MET A 123 -9.34 -2.31 8.44
C MET A 123 -9.10 -3.46 9.41
N LEU A 124 -10.02 -4.42 9.45
CA LEU A 124 -9.89 -5.63 10.25
C LEU A 124 -9.08 -6.69 9.50
N PHE A 125 -8.06 -7.25 10.14
CA PHE A 125 -7.25 -8.33 9.58
C PHE A 125 -7.45 -9.62 10.35
N TYR A 126 -7.50 -10.74 9.62
CA TYR A 126 -7.65 -12.09 10.17
C TYR A 126 -6.39 -12.90 9.90
N GLY A 127 -5.30 -12.60 10.62
CA GLY A 127 -4.04 -13.36 10.57
C GLY A 127 -3.84 -14.19 11.84
N VAL A 128 -3.69 -15.52 11.69
CA VAL A 128 -3.60 -16.48 12.82
C VAL A 128 -2.17 -16.84 13.23
N THR A 129 -1.17 -16.68 12.35
CA THR A 129 0.13 -17.36 12.51
C THR A 129 1.32 -16.45 12.82
N ARG A 130 1.27 -15.13 12.58
CA ARG A 130 2.34 -14.18 12.97
C ARG A 130 1.75 -12.79 13.28
N PRO A 131 2.06 -12.15 14.43
CA PRO A 131 1.52 -10.84 14.76
C PRO A 131 2.35 -9.74 14.10
N LEU A 132 2.07 -9.43 12.84
CA LEU A 132 2.49 -8.15 12.23
C LEU A 132 1.49 -7.01 12.55
N ALA A 133 0.26 -7.37 12.95
CA ALA A 133 -0.80 -6.42 13.27
C ALA A 133 -1.04 -6.34 14.79
N GLU A 134 -1.18 -5.11 15.29
CA GLU A 134 -1.51 -4.81 16.68
C GLU A 134 -3.03 -4.64 16.89
N LEU A 135 -3.45 -4.51 18.15
CA LEU A 135 -4.82 -4.14 18.50
C LEU A 135 -4.95 -2.62 18.35
N GLY A 136 -5.61 -2.17 17.29
CA GLY A 136 -6.01 -0.77 17.15
C GLY A 136 -7.34 -0.44 17.84
N TYR A 137 -7.65 0.86 17.91
CA TYR A 137 -8.90 1.38 18.45
C TYR A 137 -10.06 1.20 17.44
N ASN A 138 -11.13 0.54 17.86
CA ASN A 138 -12.37 0.40 17.11
C ASN A 138 -13.52 1.10 17.87
N THR A 139 -14.19 2.06 17.22
CA THR A 139 -15.34 2.79 17.78
C THR A 139 -16.51 1.87 18.15
N LYS A 140 -16.61 0.68 17.55
CA LYS A 140 -17.61 -0.36 17.86
C LYS A 140 -17.17 -1.32 18.98
N GLY A 141 -16.00 -1.12 19.60
CA GLY A 141 -15.53 -1.90 20.76
C GLY A 141 -15.14 -3.35 20.47
N VAL A 142 -15.00 -3.74 19.20
CA VAL A 142 -14.66 -5.12 18.82
C VAL A 142 -13.16 -5.35 18.99
N LYS A 143 -12.76 -6.26 19.89
CA LYS A 143 -11.36 -6.65 20.11
C LYS A 143 -10.85 -7.57 19.02
N ARG A 144 -10.39 -7.00 17.90
CA ARG A 144 -9.77 -7.72 16.78
C ARG A 144 -8.49 -7.01 16.34
N ARG A 145 -7.55 -7.75 15.75
CA ARG A 145 -6.35 -7.17 15.14
C ARG A 145 -6.77 -6.29 13.96
N GLN A 146 -6.21 -5.09 13.88
CA GLN A 146 -6.56 -4.13 12.85
C GLN A 146 -5.34 -3.34 12.41
N VAL A 147 -5.37 -2.88 11.17
CA VAL A 147 -4.43 -1.87 10.65
C VAL A 147 -5.26 -0.62 10.40
N ASN A 148 -4.78 0.53 10.89
CA ASN A 148 -5.38 1.81 10.59
C ASN A 148 -4.73 2.34 9.31
N LEU A 149 -5.53 2.53 8.27
CA LEU A 149 -5.08 3.20 7.06
C LEU A 149 -5.47 4.67 7.18
N ALA A 150 -4.50 5.58 7.01
CA ALA A 150 -4.75 7.01 6.91
C ALA A 150 -4.69 7.42 5.44
N LEU A 151 -5.73 8.08 4.93
CA LEU A 151 -5.63 8.79 3.66
C LEU A 151 -5.29 10.24 3.98
N LEU A 152 -4.19 10.74 3.43
CA LEU A 152 -3.68 12.08 3.71
C LEU A 152 -3.78 12.93 2.44
N ALA A 153 -4.51 14.03 2.50
CA ALA A 153 -4.65 14.98 1.42
C ALA A 153 -4.08 16.33 1.86
N SER A 154 -3.03 16.78 1.17
CA SER A 154 -2.53 18.15 1.30
C SER A 154 -3.08 19.02 0.19
N LYS A 155 -3.37 20.28 0.51
CA LYS A 155 -3.58 21.33 -0.49
C LYS A 155 -2.30 21.62 -1.27
#